data_AF-A0A7X7NE71-F1
#
_entry.id   AF-A0A7X7NE71-F1
#
_cell.length_a   1.000
_cell.length_b   1.000
_cell.length_c   1.000
_cell.angle_alpha   90.00
_cell.angle_beta   90.00
_cell.angle_gamma   90.00
#
_symmetry.space_group_name_H-M   'P 1'
#
loop_
_entity.id
_entity.type
_entity.pdbx_description
1 polymer ?
#
loop_
_entity_poly.entity_id
_entity_poly.type
_entity_poly.pdbx_seq_one_letter_code
_entity_poly.pdbx_strand_id
1 'polypeptide(L)'
;GCGATVYQYGGNCKKGDEMQSAAEVLYKQIVSQQIVMNGTGNKRGFRAGMRFNLKEHFRNDFNVSCLLTGVDHSGGHSNGAESHVYRNEFTCIPGERAACFAPGKSAFVPKVHGIFTGMVESDDQEYACLDEMGRYKIRLPFDASGKKNDCAGSKYIRLAQPSSGTQYGIHFPSKQGTEMVLACVDGDPSKPLGLGTIPNANTISPVVSTNKQQNIIRTAGGNELLMDDTSGKQRVRLITPRSFCLEMDDEKGLLLLRTSGKKHIVIDEKNSGISLTCGENTLSISSKDNENCIVISTGGGHVIRTDDKGKRMTLKSGKGLIIDLDDEEEKIVLKDKQSTLSLDKTGIVLNTGGKLQLNADGEIEISGANLYLESSSGEIGIKAAQALKAAALNIEQKATAGYKIDALQVETNAKTAVKIEGMSTEIKGNVNLKASAGASAEISAGGMTTVKGGIVMIN
;
A
#
# COMPACT_ATOMS: atom_id res chain seq x y z
N GLY A 1 47.25 -34.95 -46.31
CA GLY A 1 46.93 -35.59 -45.02
C GLY A 1 45.66 -34.96 -44.49
N CYS A 2 44.63 -35.75 -44.26
CA CYS A 2 43.40 -35.26 -43.62
C CYS A 2 43.68 -35.07 -42.13
N GLY A 3 43.87 -33.83 -41.69
CA GLY A 3 43.87 -33.50 -40.27
C GLY A 3 42.46 -33.67 -39.72
N ALA A 4 42.20 -34.74 -38.98
CA ALA A 4 40.94 -34.92 -38.28
C ALA A 4 41.03 -34.27 -36.90
N THR A 5 40.20 -33.25 -36.66
CA THR A 5 40.05 -32.62 -35.35
C THR A 5 39.02 -33.39 -34.53
N VAL A 6 39.36 -33.77 -33.30
CA VAL A 6 38.42 -34.34 -32.33
C VAL A 6 37.99 -33.26 -31.35
N TYR A 7 36.68 -32.98 -31.28
CA TYR A 7 36.10 -32.02 -30.35
C TYR A 7 35.17 -32.74 -29.36
N GLN A 8 35.30 -32.43 -28.07
CA GLN A 8 34.43 -32.95 -27.02
C GLN A 8 34.05 -31.82 -26.05
N TYR A 9 32.75 -31.68 -25.78
CA TYR A 9 32.19 -30.78 -24.77
C TYR A 9 31.77 -31.55 -23.50
N GLY A 10 31.67 -30.85 -22.37
CA GLY A 10 31.07 -31.41 -21.15
C GLY A 10 32.02 -32.14 -20.19
N GLY A 11 33.34 -31.95 -20.29
CA GLY A 11 34.32 -32.54 -19.35
C GLY A 11 34.17 -32.07 -17.89
N ASN A 12 34.88 -32.71 -16.96
CA ASN A 12 34.86 -32.40 -15.52
C ASN A 12 35.98 -31.44 -15.06
N CYS A 13 36.54 -30.70 -16.01
CA CYS A 13 37.61 -29.74 -15.79
C CYS A 13 37.03 -28.36 -15.45
N LYS A 14 37.51 -27.72 -14.38
CA LYS A 14 37.10 -26.38 -13.96
C LYS A 14 38.06 -25.28 -14.43
N LYS A 15 39.33 -25.64 -14.64
CA LYS A 15 40.41 -24.72 -15.03
C LYS A 15 40.96 -25.06 -16.42
N GLY A 16 41.57 -24.06 -17.07
CA GLY A 16 42.18 -24.24 -18.39
C GLY A 16 43.25 -25.34 -18.41
N ASP A 17 44.14 -25.37 -17.42
CA ASP A 17 45.24 -26.36 -17.36
C ASP A 17 44.72 -27.81 -17.22
N GLU A 18 43.61 -28.00 -16.49
CA GLU A 18 42.95 -29.30 -16.37
C GLU A 18 42.35 -29.74 -17.72
N MET A 19 41.79 -28.79 -18.48
CA MET A 19 41.26 -29.07 -19.83
C MET A 19 42.39 -29.43 -20.79
N GLN A 20 43.51 -28.71 -20.75
CA GLN A 20 44.67 -29.01 -21.56
C GLN A 20 45.23 -30.39 -21.24
N SER A 21 45.40 -30.72 -19.96
CA SER A 21 45.87 -32.03 -19.52
C SER A 21 44.95 -33.17 -19.99
N ALA A 22 43.63 -32.98 -19.88
CA ALA A 22 42.65 -33.97 -20.36
C ALA A 22 42.68 -34.14 -21.89
N ALA A 23 42.83 -33.03 -22.62
CA ALA A 23 42.99 -33.06 -24.08
C ALA A 23 44.28 -33.75 -24.51
N GLU A 24 45.39 -33.52 -23.80
CA GLU A 24 46.67 -34.22 -24.03
C GLU A 24 46.56 -35.72 -23.78
N VAL A 25 45.87 -36.15 -22.72
CA VAL A 25 45.63 -37.58 -22.46
C VAL A 25 44.82 -38.21 -23.59
N LEU A 26 43.78 -37.52 -24.08
CA LEU A 26 42.99 -38.00 -25.22
C LEU A 26 43.82 -38.06 -26.51
N TYR A 27 44.65 -37.04 -26.76
CA TYR A 27 45.59 -37.00 -27.88
C TYR A 27 46.57 -38.18 -27.82
N LYS A 28 47.20 -38.39 -26.66
CA LYS A 28 48.12 -39.50 -26.39
C LYS A 28 47.43 -40.84 -26.62
N GLN A 29 46.21 -41.03 -26.12
CA GLN A 29 45.40 -42.22 -26.36
C GLN A 29 45.23 -42.50 -27.86
N ILE A 30 44.82 -41.50 -28.64
CA ILE A 30 44.63 -41.65 -30.10
C ILE A 30 45.96 -41.97 -30.80
N VAL A 31 47.03 -41.23 -30.49
CA VAL A 31 48.35 -41.38 -31.14
C VAL A 31 48.99 -42.73 -30.82
N SER A 32 48.85 -43.22 -29.59
CA SER A 32 49.40 -44.52 -29.19
C SER A 32 48.73 -45.69 -29.92
N GLN A 33 47.47 -45.54 -30.32
CA GLN A 33 46.69 -46.56 -31.02
C GLN A 33 46.77 -46.46 -32.56
N GLN A 34 47.47 -45.46 -33.12
CA GLN A 34 47.61 -45.35 -34.59
C GLN A 34 48.37 -46.53 -35.21
N ILE A 35 49.33 -47.10 -34.48
CA ILE A 35 50.09 -48.28 -34.93
C ILE A 35 50.06 -49.29 -33.79
N VAL A 36 49.36 -50.39 -34.04
CA VAL A 36 49.25 -51.53 -33.13
C VAL A 36 49.81 -52.75 -33.86
N MET A 37 50.75 -53.43 -33.23
CA MET A 37 51.36 -54.66 -33.73
C MET A 37 50.81 -55.84 -32.93
N ASN A 38 50.35 -56.87 -33.64
CA ASN A 38 49.94 -58.12 -33.04
C ASN A 38 50.93 -59.20 -33.44
N GLY A 39 51.31 -60.05 -32.50
CA GLY A 39 52.26 -61.13 -32.72
C GLY A 39 51.95 -62.33 -31.85
N THR A 40 52.57 -63.45 -32.17
CA THR A 40 52.53 -64.64 -31.33
C THR A 40 53.93 -65.14 -31.08
N GLY A 41 54.18 -65.75 -29.92
CA GLY A 41 55.50 -66.20 -29.53
C GLY A 41 55.48 -67.23 -28.42
N ASN A 42 56.66 -67.65 -27.97
CA ASN A 42 56.84 -68.61 -26.88
C ASN A 42 57.65 -68.02 -25.70
N LYS A 43 57.85 -66.70 -25.67
CA LYS A 43 58.61 -66.03 -24.61
C LYS A 43 57.77 -65.90 -23.32
N ARG A 44 58.02 -66.79 -22.36
CA ARG A 44 57.30 -66.87 -21.06
C ARG A 44 57.36 -65.61 -20.20
N GLY A 45 58.37 -64.75 -20.40
CA GLY A 45 58.57 -63.54 -19.62
C GLY A 45 57.72 -62.34 -20.06
N PHE A 46 57.00 -62.43 -21.18
CA PHE A 46 56.18 -61.31 -21.67
C PHE A 46 55.05 -61.01 -20.69
N ARG A 47 54.85 -59.72 -20.40
CA ARG A 47 53.78 -59.19 -19.55
C ARG A 47 53.36 -57.83 -20.11
N ALA A 48 52.08 -57.46 -19.96
CA ALA A 48 51.64 -56.12 -20.27
C ALA A 48 52.48 -55.07 -19.50
N GLY A 49 52.86 -53.98 -20.17
CA GLY A 49 53.79 -52.97 -19.67
C GLY A 49 55.28 -53.25 -19.93
N MET A 50 55.67 -54.46 -20.36
CA MET A 50 57.07 -54.79 -20.63
C MET A 50 57.51 -54.28 -22.00
N ARG A 51 58.76 -53.79 -22.09
CA ARG A 51 59.40 -53.43 -23.36
C ARG A 51 60.27 -54.58 -23.88
N PHE A 52 60.27 -54.81 -25.19
CA PHE A 52 61.16 -55.75 -25.86
C PHE A 52 61.63 -55.17 -27.20
N ASN A 53 62.72 -55.73 -27.77
CA ASN A 53 63.19 -55.34 -29.10
C ASN A 53 62.85 -56.47 -30.08
N LEU A 54 62.07 -56.17 -31.11
CA LEU A 54 61.85 -57.09 -32.22
C LEU A 54 63.09 -57.05 -33.13
N LYS A 55 63.62 -58.22 -33.47
CA LYS A 55 64.79 -58.37 -34.34
C LYS A 55 64.49 -59.46 -35.37
N GLU A 56 65.21 -59.41 -36.50
CA GLU A 56 65.13 -60.41 -37.59
C GLU A 56 63.75 -60.56 -38.25
N HIS A 57 62.89 -59.55 -38.15
CA HIS A 57 61.66 -59.49 -38.93
C HIS A 57 61.97 -59.21 -40.41
N PHE A 58 61.28 -59.92 -41.31
CA PHE A 58 61.49 -59.82 -42.78
C PHE A 58 61.28 -58.40 -43.31
N ARG A 59 60.39 -57.64 -42.65
CA ARG A 59 60.20 -56.20 -42.89
C ARG A 59 61.10 -55.43 -41.93
N ASN A 60 62.09 -54.72 -42.46
CA ASN A 60 63.14 -54.11 -41.64
C ASN A 60 62.63 -53.00 -40.70
N ASP A 61 61.57 -52.30 -41.10
CA ASP A 61 60.91 -51.24 -40.31
C ASP A 61 60.14 -51.76 -39.08
N PHE A 62 59.97 -53.08 -38.94
CA PHE A 62 59.36 -53.69 -37.75
C PHE A 62 60.40 -54.08 -36.70
N ASN A 63 61.71 -54.01 -37.03
CA ASN A 63 62.79 -54.31 -36.09
C ASN A 63 63.02 -53.17 -35.10
N VAL A 64 62.00 -52.84 -34.31
CA VAL A 64 61.97 -51.71 -33.38
C VAL A 64 61.83 -52.16 -31.93
N SER A 65 62.06 -51.25 -30.99
CA SER A 65 61.61 -51.45 -29.62
C SER A 65 60.08 -51.42 -29.58
N CYS A 66 59.46 -52.23 -28.73
CA CYS A 66 58.02 -52.38 -28.61
C CYS A 66 57.61 -52.36 -27.14
N LEU A 67 56.48 -51.74 -26.82
CA LEU A 67 55.82 -51.81 -25.51
C LEU A 67 54.63 -52.77 -25.61
N LEU A 68 54.64 -53.85 -24.83
CA LEU A 68 53.51 -54.79 -24.73
C LEU A 68 52.32 -54.11 -24.05
N THR A 69 51.20 -53.98 -24.74
CA THR A 69 49.95 -53.39 -24.22
C THR A 69 48.96 -54.47 -23.77
N GLY A 70 49.08 -55.69 -24.28
CA GLY A 70 48.29 -56.86 -23.88
C GLY A 70 49.06 -58.14 -24.20
N VAL A 71 48.91 -59.16 -23.35
CA VAL A 71 49.50 -60.48 -23.57
C VAL A 71 48.54 -61.54 -23.06
N ASP A 72 48.13 -62.44 -23.95
CA ASP A 72 47.34 -63.61 -23.65
C ASP A 72 48.25 -64.84 -23.66
N HIS A 73 48.29 -65.54 -22.53
CA HIS A 73 49.13 -66.73 -22.36
C HIS A 73 48.30 -67.99 -22.49
N SER A 74 48.76 -68.93 -23.32
CA SER A 74 48.17 -70.27 -23.45
C SER A 74 49.25 -71.34 -23.25
N GLY A 75 48.89 -72.40 -22.54
CA GLY A 75 49.79 -73.51 -22.28
C GLY A 75 49.02 -74.67 -21.66
N GLY A 76 49.56 -75.87 -21.81
CA GLY A 76 49.01 -77.09 -21.23
C GLY A 76 50.12 -77.94 -20.61
N HIS A 77 49.74 -78.89 -19.76
CA HIS A 77 50.64 -79.89 -19.20
C HIS A 77 50.32 -81.24 -19.85
N SER A 78 51.34 -81.97 -20.28
CA SER A 78 51.17 -83.26 -20.97
C SER A 78 51.78 -84.42 -20.19
N ASN A 79 50.95 -85.40 -19.82
CA ASN A 79 51.40 -86.65 -19.20
C ASN A 79 51.54 -87.82 -20.20
N GLY A 80 51.58 -87.55 -21.52
CA GLY A 80 51.84 -88.55 -22.56
C GLY A 80 51.20 -88.22 -23.91
N ALA A 81 51.97 -88.43 -24.98
CA ALA A 81 51.65 -88.36 -26.42
C ALA A 81 51.24 -87.02 -27.07
N GLU A 82 50.70 -86.02 -26.35
CA GLU A 82 50.40 -84.70 -26.94
C GLU A 82 51.25 -83.58 -26.31
N SER A 83 52.12 -82.95 -27.10
CA SER A 83 52.95 -81.82 -26.62
C SER A 83 52.15 -80.52 -26.67
N HIS A 84 51.62 -80.06 -25.52
CA HIS A 84 51.12 -78.69 -25.40
C HIS A 84 52.30 -77.74 -25.14
N VAL A 85 52.83 -77.14 -26.21
CA VAL A 85 53.90 -76.14 -26.12
C VAL A 85 53.30 -74.80 -25.68
N TYR A 86 53.93 -74.16 -24.69
CA TYR A 86 53.59 -72.80 -24.27
C TYR A 86 53.58 -71.84 -25.47
N ARG A 87 52.53 -71.04 -25.59
CA ARG A 87 52.38 -69.96 -26.56
C ARG A 87 51.83 -68.72 -25.88
N ASN A 88 52.13 -67.56 -26.44
CA ASN A 88 51.44 -66.34 -26.14
C ASN A 88 51.03 -65.64 -27.43
N GLU A 89 49.94 -64.91 -27.34
CA GLU A 89 49.54 -63.89 -28.30
C GLU A 89 49.73 -62.55 -27.60
N PHE A 90 50.31 -61.58 -28.30
CA PHE A 90 50.59 -60.28 -27.71
C PHE A 90 50.20 -59.16 -28.64
N THR A 91 49.79 -58.06 -28.04
CA THR A 91 49.59 -56.79 -28.68
C THR A 91 50.64 -55.82 -28.14
N CYS A 92 51.30 -55.10 -29.02
CA CYS A 92 52.29 -54.09 -28.64
C CYS A 92 52.20 -52.85 -29.53
N ILE A 93 52.78 -51.76 -29.04
CA ILE A 93 52.96 -50.52 -29.80
C ILE A 93 54.45 -50.25 -29.97
N PRO A 94 54.88 -49.57 -31.05
CA PRO A 94 56.27 -49.18 -31.22
C PRO A 94 56.78 -48.33 -30.04
N GLY A 95 58.05 -48.48 -29.69
CA GLY A 95 58.70 -47.83 -28.55
C GLY A 95 58.68 -46.30 -28.65
N GLU A 96 58.74 -45.76 -29.86
CA GLU A 96 58.57 -44.33 -30.13
C GLU A 96 57.18 -43.81 -29.70
N ARG A 97 56.15 -44.67 -29.73
CA ARG A 97 54.78 -44.36 -29.30
C ARG A 97 54.52 -44.70 -27.84
N ALA A 98 55.43 -45.41 -27.17
CA ALA A 98 55.30 -45.78 -25.76
C ALA A 98 55.19 -44.57 -24.83
N ALA A 99 55.86 -43.45 -25.15
CA ALA A 99 55.76 -42.20 -24.40
C ALA A 99 54.37 -41.55 -24.49
N CYS A 100 53.59 -41.89 -25.52
CA CYS A 100 52.23 -41.43 -25.72
C CYS A 100 51.18 -42.44 -25.23
N PHE A 101 51.55 -43.54 -24.59
CA PHE A 101 50.56 -44.50 -24.11
C PHE A 101 49.64 -43.87 -23.06
N ALA A 102 48.32 -43.96 -23.29
CA ALA A 102 47.29 -43.64 -22.32
C ALA A 102 46.21 -44.72 -22.35
N PRO A 103 45.67 -45.16 -21.20
CA PRO A 103 44.62 -46.17 -21.16
C PRO A 103 43.38 -45.69 -21.92
N GLY A 104 42.64 -46.64 -22.49
CA GLY A 104 41.34 -46.34 -23.06
C GLY A 104 40.37 -45.77 -22.01
N LYS A 105 39.42 -44.94 -22.43
CA LYS A 105 38.32 -44.52 -21.56
C LYS A 105 37.60 -45.76 -21.01
N SER A 106 37.34 -45.79 -19.70
CA SER A 106 36.47 -46.80 -19.08
C SER A 106 35.12 -46.80 -19.80
N ALA A 107 34.61 -47.98 -20.15
CA ALA A 107 33.38 -48.14 -20.92
C ALA A 107 32.13 -47.65 -20.17
N PHE A 108 32.20 -47.50 -18.85
CA PHE A 108 31.08 -47.10 -18.02
C PHE A 108 31.31 -45.75 -17.33
N VAL A 109 30.62 -44.72 -17.80
CA VAL A 109 30.45 -43.45 -17.09
C VAL A 109 29.05 -43.47 -16.47
N PRO A 110 28.91 -43.42 -15.14
CA PRO A 110 27.59 -43.39 -14.50
C PRO A 110 26.77 -42.21 -15.00
N LYS A 111 25.51 -42.47 -15.38
CA LYS A 111 24.58 -41.43 -15.84
C LYS A 111 23.27 -41.50 -15.08
N VAL A 112 22.75 -40.33 -14.73
CA VAL A 112 21.37 -40.13 -14.29
C VAL A 112 20.55 -39.73 -15.50
N HIS A 113 19.65 -40.61 -15.93
CA HIS A 113 18.86 -40.41 -17.15
C HIS A 113 17.62 -39.53 -16.95
N GLY A 114 17.26 -39.20 -15.71
CA GLY A 114 16.03 -38.48 -15.40
C GLY A 114 16.20 -37.48 -14.24
N ILE A 115 15.09 -37.20 -13.58
CA ILE A 115 15.05 -36.36 -12.39
C ILE A 115 14.97 -37.22 -11.13
N PHE A 116 15.39 -36.66 -10.01
CA PHE A 116 15.27 -37.26 -8.69
C PHE A 116 15.01 -36.14 -7.67
N THR A 117 14.57 -36.48 -6.47
CA THR A 117 14.29 -35.49 -5.43
C THR A 117 15.29 -35.58 -4.28
N GLY A 118 15.42 -34.49 -3.54
CA GLY A 118 16.20 -34.40 -2.32
C GLY A 118 15.64 -33.35 -1.39
N MET A 119 16.06 -33.39 -0.13
CA MET A 119 15.57 -32.49 0.91
C MET A 119 16.54 -31.34 1.15
N VAL A 120 16.03 -30.12 1.18
CA VAL A 120 16.82 -28.92 1.50
C VAL A 120 17.33 -28.96 2.93
N GLU A 121 18.64 -28.74 3.11
CA GLU A 121 19.30 -28.65 4.42
C GLU A 121 19.42 -27.19 4.91
N SER A 122 19.36 -27.00 6.23
CA SER A 122 19.33 -25.71 6.91
C SER A 122 20.21 -25.58 8.16
N ASP A 123 20.93 -26.62 8.60
CA ASP A 123 21.68 -26.60 9.87
C ASP A 123 20.78 -26.26 11.07
N ASP A 124 19.61 -26.90 11.10
CA ASP A 124 18.53 -26.70 12.09
C ASP A 124 18.01 -25.24 12.17
N GLN A 125 18.25 -24.43 11.13
CA GLN A 125 17.68 -23.08 10.97
C GLN A 125 16.36 -23.08 10.19
N GLU A 126 15.63 -21.96 10.23
CA GLU A 126 14.35 -21.81 9.53
C GLU A 126 14.50 -21.85 8.00
N TYR A 127 15.58 -21.28 7.46
CA TYR A 127 15.86 -21.19 6.02
C TYR A 127 17.06 -22.02 5.61
N ALA A 128 17.12 -22.39 4.33
CA ALA A 128 18.19 -23.21 3.76
C ALA A 128 19.61 -22.64 3.98
N CYS A 129 20.59 -23.54 4.05
CA CYS A 129 22.01 -23.19 3.98
C CYS A 129 22.37 -22.70 2.56
N LEU A 130 22.28 -21.38 2.36
CA LEU A 130 22.69 -20.71 1.14
C LEU A 130 24.15 -20.26 1.20
N ASP A 131 24.82 -20.21 0.06
CA ASP A 131 26.09 -19.51 -0.09
C ASP A 131 25.93 -18.12 -0.70
N GLU A 132 27.04 -17.42 -0.92
CA GLU A 132 27.11 -16.09 -1.53
C GLU A 132 26.50 -16.03 -2.95
N MET A 133 26.28 -17.18 -3.59
CA MET A 133 25.68 -17.30 -4.92
C MET A 133 24.21 -17.76 -4.87
N GLY A 134 23.61 -17.90 -3.68
CA GLY A 134 22.23 -18.36 -3.51
C GLY A 134 22.01 -19.84 -3.85
N ARG A 135 23.08 -20.66 -3.80
CA ARG A 135 23.01 -22.11 -4.06
C ARG A 135 22.65 -22.88 -2.80
N TYR A 136 22.08 -24.07 -2.97
CA TYR A 136 21.53 -24.87 -1.88
C TYR A 136 22.40 -26.07 -1.51
N LYS A 137 22.35 -26.48 -0.24
CA LYS A 137 22.72 -27.82 0.20
C LYS A 137 21.49 -28.72 0.23
N ILE A 138 21.60 -29.86 -0.43
CA ILE A 138 20.52 -30.85 -0.56
C ILE A 138 21.01 -32.20 -0.03
N ARG A 139 20.17 -32.85 0.78
CA ARG A 139 20.33 -34.25 1.19
C ARG A 139 19.61 -35.16 0.21
N LEU A 140 20.33 -36.12 -0.37
CA LEU A 140 19.73 -37.11 -1.25
C LEU A 140 19.13 -38.27 -0.43
N PRO A 141 18.04 -38.90 -0.88
CA PRO A 141 17.37 -39.95 -0.11
C PRO A 141 18.23 -41.20 0.12
N PHE A 142 19.22 -41.42 -0.74
CA PHE A 142 20.18 -42.52 -0.63
C PHE A 142 21.48 -42.13 0.09
N ASP A 143 21.61 -40.88 0.54
CA ASP A 143 22.75 -40.46 1.34
C ASP A 143 22.52 -40.78 2.82
N ALA A 144 23.20 -41.83 3.29
CA ALA A 144 23.18 -42.29 4.68
C ALA A 144 24.34 -41.73 5.52
N SER A 145 25.18 -40.86 4.96
CA SER A 145 26.35 -40.31 5.66
C SER A 145 26.00 -39.12 6.56
N GLY A 146 26.82 -38.82 7.56
CA GLY A 146 26.67 -37.61 8.39
C GLY A 146 25.41 -37.53 9.27
N LYS A 147 25.20 -36.38 9.91
CA LYS A 147 23.99 -36.11 10.72
C LYS A 147 22.95 -35.48 9.80
N LYS A 148 21.69 -35.91 9.85
CA LYS A 148 20.62 -35.25 9.07
C LYS A 148 20.63 -33.73 9.34
N ASN A 149 20.48 -32.96 8.27
CA ASN A 149 20.36 -31.51 8.30
C ASN A 149 21.61 -30.75 8.79
N ASP A 150 22.83 -31.30 8.64
CA ASP A 150 24.09 -30.64 9.00
C ASP A 150 24.75 -29.84 7.86
N CYS A 151 24.02 -29.62 6.76
CA CYS A 151 24.49 -28.95 5.55
C CYS A 151 25.74 -29.57 4.90
N ALA A 152 26.01 -30.85 5.20
CA ALA A 152 27.10 -31.64 4.64
C ALA A 152 26.65 -32.65 3.57
N GLY A 153 25.35 -32.79 3.30
CA GLY A 153 24.79 -33.83 2.41
C GLY A 153 25.14 -33.69 0.92
N SER A 154 25.62 -32.51 0.49
CA SER A 154 26.09 -32.28 -0.89
C SER A 154 27.05 -31.11 -1.02
N LYS A 155 27.57 -30.88 -2.23
CA LYS A 155 28.13 -29.57 -2.62
C LYS A 155 26.98 -28.60 -2.91
N TYR A 156 27.29 -27.30 -2.96
CA TYR A 156 26.31 -26.28 -3.33
C TYR A 156 25.75 -26.49 -4.75
N ILE A 157 24.43 -26.58 -4.83
CA ILE A 157 23.66 -26.85 -6.06
C ILE A 157 22.93 -25.57 -6.48
N ARG A 158 23.04 -25.20 -7.77
CA ARG A 158 22.28 -24.07 -8.33
C ARG A 158 20.81 -24.42 -8.45
N LEU A 159 19.92 -23.45 -8.24
CA LEU A 159 18.49 -23.57 -8.46
C LEU A 159 18.09 -22.81 -9.72
N ALA A 160 17.33 -23.45 -10.62
CA ALA A 160 16.69 -22.79 -11.74
C ALA A 160 15.64 -21.80 -11.21
N GLN A 161 15.72 -20.55 -11.67
CA GLN A 161 14.82 -19.48 -11.27
C GLN A 161 13.95 -19.06 -12.46
N PRO A 162 12.69 -18.64 -12.24
CA PRO A 162 11.82 -18.17 -13.33
C PRO A 162 12.42 -16.99 -14.12
N SER A 163 13.20 -16.15 -13.46
CA SER A 163 13.98 -15.06 -14.06
C SER A 163 15.25 -14.84 -13.26
N SER A 164 16.38 -14.67 -13.95
CA SER A 164 17.69 -14.39 -13.34
C SER A 164 18.59 -13.60 -14.29
N GLY A 165 19.46 -12.76 -13.73
CA GLY A 165 20.50 -12.01 -14.45
C GLY A 165 21.40 -11.26 -13.50
N THR A 166 22.22 -10.34 -14.01
CA THR A 166 23.16 -9.57 -13.19
C THR A 166 22.39 -8.66 -12.22
N GLN A 167 22.34 -9.03 -10.93
CA GLN A 167 21.67 -8.31 -9.84
C GLN A 167 20.13 -8.15 -9.96
N TYR A 168 19.45 -8.99 -10.73
CA TYR A 168 17.97 -9.06 -10.77
C TYR A 168 17.48 -10.50 -10.92
N GLY A 169 16.23 -10.76 -10.53
CA GLY A 169 15.59 -12.07 -10.71
C GLY A 169 14.44 -12.34 -9.73
N ILE A 170 13.94 -13.59 -9.75
CA ILE A 170 12.93 -14.09 -8.81
C ILE A 170 13.54 -15.24 -8.00
N HIS A 171 13.75 -15.01 -6.70
CA HIS A 171 14.26 -16.02 -5.77
C HIS A 171 13.40 -16.05 -4.52
N PHE A 172 12.74 -17.18 -4.27
CA PHE A 172 12.07 -17.48 -3.00
C PHE A 172 12.91 -18.50 -2.21
N PRO A 173 13.58 -18.09 -1.12
CA PRO A 173 14.37 -19.01 -0.32
C PRO A 173 13.52 -20.13 0.29
N SER A 174 13.87 -21.37 -0.01
CA SER A 174 13.24 -22.54 0.61
C SER A 174 13.56 -22.63 2.10
N LYS A 175 12.59 -23.16 2.87
CA LYS A 175 12.78 -23.52 4.28
C LYS A 175 13.35 -24.93 4.42
N GLN A 176 13.83 -25.25 5.62
CA GLN A 176 14.21 -26.62 5.99
C GLN A 176 13.16 -27.65 5.55
N GLY A 177 13.60 -28.77 5.00
CA GLY A 177 12.71 -29.88 4.65
C GLY A 177 11.84 -29.64 3.41
N THR A 178 12.07 -28.57 2.67
CA THR A 178 11.46 -28.39 1.34
C THR A 178 12.03 -29.44 0.38
N GLU A 179 11.16 -30.13 -0.35
CA GLU A 179 11.56 -31.10 -1.36
C GLU A 179 11.94 -30.41 -2.67
N MET A 180 13.17 -30.63 -3.12
CA MET A 180 13.73 -30.07 -4.35
C MET A 180 13.87 -31.15 -5.41
N VAL A 181 13.42 -30.84 -6.63
CA VAL A 181 13.63 -31.66 -7.82
C VAL A 181 14.99 -31.34 -8.42
N LEU A 182 15.78 -32.36 -8.70
CA LEU A 182 17.13 -32.28 -9.22
C LEU A 182 17.21 -32.99 -10.58
N ALA A 183 18.04 -32.43 -11.46
CA ALA A 183 18.54 -33.10 -12.66
C ALA A 183 20.08 -32.99 -12.69
N CYS A 184 20.70 -33.79 -13.54
CA CYS A 184 22.14 -33.76 -13.76
C CYS A 184 22.43 -33.21 -15.16
N VAL A 185 23.33 -32.22 -15.28
CA VAL A 185 23.74 -31.69 -16.58
C VAL A 185 24.41 -32.80 -17.39
N ASP A 186 23.92 -33.08 -18.60
CA ASP A 186 24.32 -34.21 -19.46
C ASP A 186 24.19 -35.60 -18.79
N GLY A 187 23.39 -35.69 -17.73
CA GLY A 187 23.24 -36.87 -16.89
C GLY A 187 24.44 -37.13 -15.95
N ASP A 188 25.40 -36.21 -15.83
CA ASP A 188 26.58 -36.39 -14.96
C ASP A 188 26.21 -36.19 -13.48
N PRO A 189 26.29 -37.24 -12.62
CA PRO A 189 25.97 -37.16 -11.19
C PRO A 189 26.78 -36.09 -10.43
N SER A 190 27.94 -35.69 -10.95
CA SER A 190 28.79 -34.66 -10.34
C SER A 190 28.33 -33.22 -10.60
N LYS A 191 27.36 -33.03 -11.51
CA LYS A 191 26.82 -31.73 -11.94
C LYS A 191 25.31 -31.64 -11.70
N PRO A 192 24.83 -31.76 -10.44
CA PRO A 192 23.42 -31.59 -10.15
C PRO A 192 22.97 -30.13 -10.36
N LEU A 193 21.70 -29.97 -10.70
CA LEU A 193 21.00 -28.71 -10.87
C LEU A 193 19.59 -28.86 -10.27
N GLY A 194 19.22 -27.98 -9.36
CA GLY A 194 17.85 -27.86 -8.86
C GLY A 194 16.96 -27.27 -9.93
N LEU A 195 15.86 -27.94 -10.25
CA LEU A 195 14.87 -27.49 -11.23
C LEU A 195 13.74 -26.68 -10.59
N GLY A 196 13.44 -26.93 -9.32
CA GLY A 196 12.35 -26.31 -8.59
C GLY A 196 12.03 -27.08 -7.31
N THR A 197 11.03 -26.62 -6.57
CA THR A 197 10.52 -27.28 -5.37
C THR A 197 9.12 -27.82 -5.62
N ILE A 198 8.79 -28.95 -5.00
CA ILE A 198 7.48 -29.59 -5.16
C ILE A 198 6.76 -29.76 -3.82
N PRO A 199 5.43 -29.59 -3.78
CA PRO A 199 4.64 -29.91 -2.60
C PRO A 199 4.55 -31.44 -2.41
N ASN A 200 4.41 -31.87 -1.17
CA ASN A 200 4.15 -33.26 -0.79
C ASN A 200 3.13 -33.34 0.36
N ALA A 201 2.90 -34.54 0.91
CA ALA A 201 1.91 -34.74 1.96
C ALA A 201 2.16 -33.89 3.23
N ASN A 202 3.40 -33.49 3.49
CA ASN A 202 3.77 -32.63 4.62
C ASN A 202 3.84 -31.14 4.25
N THR A 203 3.88 -30.82 2.95
CA THR A 203 3.99 -29.45 2.41
C THR A 203 2.90 -29.20 1.36
N ILE A 204 1.68 -28.97 1.84
CA ILE A 204 0.51 -28.82 0.96
C ILE A 204 0.60 -27.54 0.13
N SER A 205 0.20 -27.62 -1.14
CA SER A 205 0.09 -26.48 -2.06
C SER A 205 -0.87 -25.40 -1.53
N PRO A 206 -0.61 -24.10 -1.74
CA PRO A 206 -1.58 -23.03 -1.46
C PRO A 206 -2.91 -23.17 -2.21
N VAL A 207 -2.89 -23.84 -3.37
CA VAL A 207 -4.05 -24.12 -4.21
C VAL A 207 -4.35 -25.61 -4.17
N VAL A 208 -5.57 -25.95 -3.75
CA VAL A 208 -6.12 -27.29 -3.57
C VAL A 208 -7.53 -27.36 -4.17
N SER A 209 -8.19 -28.52 -4.06
CA SER A 209 -9.51 -28.77 -4.68
C SER A 209 -10.59 -27.76 -4.26
N THR A 210 -10.54 -27.22 -3.04
CA THR A 210 -11.52 -26.28 -2.49
C THR A 210 -11.35 -24.84 -3.00
N ASN A 211 -10.18 -24.48 -3.55
CA ASN A 211 -9.88 -23.15 -4.08
C ASN A 211 -9.20 -23.20 -5.46
N LYS A 212 -9.57 -24.20 -6.27
CA LYS A 212 -8.98 -24.51 -7.58
C LYS A 212 -9.03 -23.39 -8.64
N GLN A 213 -9.78 -22.31 -8.40
CA GLN A 213 -9.88 -21.14 -9.26
C GLN A 213 -8.96 -19.99 -8.80
N GLN A 214 -8.16 -20.20 -7.75
CA GLN A 214 -7.24 -19.19 -7.23
C GLN A 214 -5.82 -19.41 -7.75
N ASN A 215 -5.15 -18.30 -8.08
CA ASN A 215 -3.74 -18.21 -8.39
C ASN A 215 -3.05 -17.50 -7.23
N ILE A 216 -2.13 -18.18 -6.53
CA ILE A 216 -1.57 -17.69 -5.26
C ILE A 216 -0.04 -17.73 -5.29
N ILE A 217 0.58 -16.58 -5.02
CA ILE A 217 1.99 -16.47 -4.63
C ILE A 217 2.02 -16.17 -3.14
N ARG A 218 2.40 -17.16 -2.32
CA ARG A 218 2.47 -17.03 -0.86
C ARG A 218 3.90 -17.27 -0.39
N THR A 219 4.50 -16.30 0.29
CA THR A 219 5.82 -16.47 0.90
C THR A 219 5.70 -17.23 2.22
N ALA A 220 6.81 -17.83 2.68
CA ALA A 220 6.82 -18.62 3.91
C ALA A 220 6.57 -17.81 5.20
N GLY A 221 6.65 -16.47 5.10
CA GLY A 221 6.25 -15.55 6.18
C GLY A 221 4.77 -15.18 6.14
N GLY A 222 4.01 -15.61 5.13
CA GLY A 222 2.57 -15.35 4.98
C GLY A 222 2.20 -14.10 4.19
N ASN A 223 3.13 -13.48 3.45
CA ASN A 223 2.77 -12.45 2.47
C ASN A 223 2.15 -13.14 1.25
N GLU A 224 1.04 -12.59 0.75
CA GLU A 224 0.23 -13.25 -0.28
C GLU A 224 -0.20 -12.28 -1.37
N LEU A 225 0.07 -12.66 -2.63
CA LEU A 225 -0.60 -12.13 -3.81
C LEU A 225 -1.57 -13.20 -4.32
N LEU A 226 -2.86 -12.87 -4.38
CA LEU A 226 -3.93 -13.76 -4.80
C LEU A 226 -4.69 -13.14 -5.98
N MET A 227 -4.95 -13.95 -7.01
CA MET A 227 -5.85 -13.63 -8.12
C MET A 227 -6.89 -14.75 -8.22
N ASP A 228 -8.16 -14.42 -8.02
CA ASP A 228 -9.28 -15.38 -8.04
C ASP A 228 -9.98 -15.29 -9.40
N ASP A 229 -10.01 -16.38 -10.17
CA ASP A 229 -10.64 -16.46 -11.49
C ASP A 229 -12.07 -17.01 -11.42
N THR A 230 -12.66 -17.06 -10.23
CA THR A 230 -14.05 -17.49 -10.06
C THR A 230 -14.99 -16.56 -10.83
N SER A 231 -15.69 -17.09 -11.84
CA SER A 231 -16.57 -16.32 -12.71
C SER A 231 -17.63 -15.52 -11.93
N GLY A 232 -17.67 -14.20 -12.17
CA GLY A 232 -18.58 -13.26 -11.49
C GLY A 232 -18.12 -12.87 -10.09
N LYS A 233 -16.98 -13.39 -9.63
CA LYS A 233 -16.36 -13.13 -8.32
C LYS A 233 -14.85 -12.92 -8.41
N GLN A 234 -14.41 -12.43 -9.57
CA GLN A 234 -12.99 -12.18 -9.80
C GLN A 234 -12.49 -11.11 -8.84
N ARG A 235 -11.27 -11.31 -8.35
CA ARG A 235 -10.63 -10.36 -7.44
C ARG A 235 -9.13 -10.55 -7.41
N VAL A 236 -8.43 -9.47 -7.09
CA VAL A 236 -6.98 -9.45 -6.89
C VAL A 236 -6.68 -8.87 -5.51
N ARG A 237 -5.86 -9.57 -4.71
CA ARG A 237 -5.53 -9.18 -3.33
C ARG A 237 -4.04 -9.26 -3.06
N LEU A 238 -3.50 -8.26 -2.38
CA LEU A 238 -2.16 -8.26 -1.79
C LEU A 238 -2.28 -8.11 -0.27
N ILE A 239 -1.83 -9.12 0.47
CA ILE A 239 -2.10 -9.27 1.90
C ILE A 239 -0.79 -9.51 2.66
N THR A 240 -0.64 -8.85 3.81
CA THR A 240 0.43 -9.16 4.77
C THR A 240 -0.12 -10.00 5.94
N PRO A 241 0.74 -10.70 6.70
CA PRO A 241 0.31 -11.52 7.84
C PRO A 241 -0.44 -10.77 8.93
N ARG A 242 -0.24 -9.45 9.02
CA ARG A 242 -0.93 -8.56 9.98
C ARG A 242 -2.15 -7.87 9.37
N SER A 243 -2.72 -8.41 8.30
CA SER A 243 -3.98 -7.96 7.69
C SER A 243 -3.95 -6.58 7.02
N PHE A 244 -2.78 -6.07 6.63
CA PHE A 244 -2.77 -5.03 5.60
C PHE A 244 -3.24 -5.66 4.29
N CYS A 245 -4.10 -4.96 3.56
CA CYS A 245 -4.78 -5.50 2.40
C CYS A 245 -4.96 -4.42 1.34
N LEU A 246 -4.53 -4.71 0.11
CA LEU A 246 -5.00 -4.05 -1.10
C LEU A 246 -5.88 -5.05 -1.85
N GLU A 247 -7.08 -4.66 -2.25
CA GLU A 247 -8.07 -5.56 -2.84
C GLU A 247 -8.84 -4.85 -3.97
N MET A 248 -8.90 -5.49 -5.13
CA MET A 248 -9.81 -5.19 -6.24
C MET A 248 -10.82 -6.35 -6.29
N ASP A 249 -12.11 -6.08 -6.23
CA ASP A 249 -13.17 -7.09 -6.16
C ASP A 249 -14.33 -6.75 -7.11
N ASP A 250 -14.48 -7.55 -8.18
CA ASP A 250 -15.49 -7.33 -9.23
C ASP A 250 -16.91 -7.68 -8.75
N GLU A 251 -17.08 -8.66 -7.84
CA GLU A 251 -18.40 -9.00 -7.28
C GLU A 251 -18.94 -7.84 -6.45
N LYS A 252 -18.06 -7.21 -5.65
CA LYS A 252 -18.44 -6.05 -4.84
C LYS A 252 -18.38 -4.73 -5.62
N GLY A 253 -17.63 -4.64 -6.71
CA GLY A 253 -17.34 -3.39 -7.40
C GLY A 253 -16.52 -2.45 -6.53
N LEU A 254 -15.52 -2.98 -5.82
CA LEU A 254 -14.74 -2.24 -4.83
C LEU A 254 -13.23 -2.26 -5.11
N LEU A 255 -12.60 -1.10 -4.93
CA LEU A 255 -11.17 -1.00 -4.66
C LEU A 255 -10.98 -0.66 -3.17
N LEU A 256 -10.28 -1.50 -2.42
CA LEU A 256 -10.08 -1.36 -0.98
C LEU A 256 -8.58 -1.33 -0.64
N LEU A 257 -8.15 -0.30 0.09
CA LEU A 257 -6.88 -0.29 0.82
C LEU A 257 -7.17 -0.26 2.32
N ARG A 258 -6.72 -1.27 3.07
CA ARG A 258 -7.01 -1.42 4.50
C ARG A 258 -5.76 -1.71 5.30
N THR A 259 -5.65 -1.05 6.45
CA THR A 259 -4.63 -1.30 7.48
C THR A 259 -5.10 -2.30 8.53
N SER A 260 -4.18 -2.83 9.32
CA SER A 260 -4.49 -3.73 10.45
C SER A 260 -5.45 -3.11 11.48
N GLY A 261 -5.38 -1.78 11.67
CA GLY A 261 -6.23 -1.02 12.59
C GLY A 261 -7.59 -0.59 12.01
N LYS A 262 -8.08 -1.28 10.97
CA LYS A 262 -9.37 -1.01 10.28
C LYS A 262 -9.51 0.35 9.59
N LYS A 263 -8.47 1.19 9.58
CA LYS A 263 -8.41 2.39 8.72
C LYS A 263 -8.39 1.94 7.27
N HIS A 264 -9.16 2.63 6.42
CA HIS A 264 -9.32 2.21 5.03
C HIS A 264 -9.59 3.37 4.07
N ILE A 265 -9.25 3.14 2.81
CA ILE A 265 -9.71 3.88 1.65
C ILE A 265 -10.53 2.93 0.80
N VAL A 266 -11.72 3.36 0.38
CA VAL A 266 -12.63 2.57 -0.47
C VAL A 266 -13.05 3.42 -1.66
N ILE A 267 -12.92 2.87 -2.86
CA ILE A 267 -13.66 3.30 -4.04
C ILE A 267 -14.76 2.27 -4.25
N ASP A 268 -16.00 2.72 -4.27
CA ASP A 268 -17.21 1.91 -4.40
C ASP A 268 -17.96 2.29 -5.66
N GLU A 269 -17.87 1.44 -6.69
CA GLU A 269 -18.53 1.68 -7.97
C GLU A 269 -20.05 1.59 -7.85
N LYS A 270 -20.56 0.67 -7.02
CA LYS A 270 -22.00 0.45 -6.84
C LYS A 270 -22.69 1.63 -6.17
N ASN A 271 -21.99 2.29 -5.23
CA ASN A 271 -22.47 3.51 -4.60
C ASN A 271 -21.85 4.78 -5.21
N SER A 272 -21.12 4.66 -6.31
CA SER A 272 -20.45 5.77 -7.01
C SER A 272 -19.74 6.72 -6.04
N GLY A 273 -18.97 6.16 -5.11
CA GLY A 273 -18.43 6.89 -3.98
C GLY A 273 -16.98 6.54 -3.66
N ILE A 274 -16.30 7.49 -3.05
CA ILE A 274 -14.94 7.34 -2.52
C ILE A 274 -14.96 7.72 -1.06
N SER A 275 -14.37 6.91 -0.18
CA SER A 275 -14.28 7.22 1.24
C SER A 275 -12.90 6.93 1.82
N LEU A 276 -12.48 7.78 2.76
CA LEU A 276 -11.31 7.62 3.61
C LEU A 276 -11.78 7.62 5.06
N THR A 277 -11.45 6.56 5.80
CA THR A 277 -11.86 6.37 7.19
C THR A 277 -10.66 6.17 8.09
N CYS A 278 -10.55 6.98 9.14
CA CYS A 278 -9.53 6.88 10.19
C CYS A 278 -10.20 6.96 11.58
N GLY A 279 -10.44 5.80 12.20
CA GLY A 279 -11.20 5.74 13.45
C GLY A 279 -12.65 6.18 13.21
N GLU A 280 -13.08 7.22 13.91
CA GLU A 280 -14.42 7.81 13.79
C GLU A 280 -14.48 8.98 12.80
N ASN A 281 -13.36 9.34 12.16
CA ASN A 281 -13.29 10.43 11.21
C ASN A 281 -13.40 9.88 9.78
N THR A 282 -14.24 10.53 8.96
CA THR A 282 -14.47 10.16 7.57
C THR A 282 -14.39 11.36 6.64
N LEU A 283 -13.86 11.12 5.45
CA LEU A 283 -13.99 12.00 4.28
C LEU A 283 -14.63 11.15 3.18
N SER A 284 -15.73 11.59 2.60
CA SER A 284 -16.43 10.86 1.55
C SER A 284 -16.91 11.77 0.43
N ILE A 285 -16.83 11.28 -0.80
CA ILE A 285 -17.41 11.85 -2.00
C ILE A 285 -18.43 10.82 -2.51
N SER A 286 -19.63 11.25 -2.88
CA SER A 286 -20.67 10.37 -3.43
C SER A 286 -21.40 11.08 -4.56
N SER A 287 -21.48 10.43 -5.72
CA SER A 287 -22.32 10.86 -6.85
C SER A 287 -23.55 9.98 -7.03
N LYS A 288 -23.86 9.12 -6.06
CA LYS A 288 -25.02 8.24 -6.13
C LYS A 288 -26.32 9.03 -6.24
N ASP A 289 -27.25 8.58 -7.07
CA ASP A 289 -28.60 9.16 -7.18
C ASP A 289 -28.62 10.69 -7.42
N ASN A 290 -27.60 11.18 -8.16
CA ASN A 290 -27.32 12.59 -8.41
C ASN A 290 -27.11 13.44 -7.15
N GLU A 291 -26.83 12.84 -5.98
CA GLU A 291 -26.57 13.59 -4.75
C GLU A 291 -25.35 14.49 -4.87
N ASN A 292 -24.32 14.05 -5.62
CA ASN A 292 -23.09 14.79 -5.88
C ASN A 292 -22.61 15.56 -4.64
N CYS A 293 -22.37 14.81 -3.56
CA CYS A 293 -22.07 15.37 -2.26
C CYS A 293 -20.64 15.07 -1.82
N ILE A 294 -20.04 16.01 -1.11
CA ILE A 294 -18.78 15.84 -0.39
C ILE A 294 -19.05 16.05 1.09
N VAL A 295 -18.64 15.10 1.92
CA VAL A 295 -18.85 15.12 3.36
C VAL A 295 -17.54 14.87 4.09
N ILE A 296 -17.22 15.74 5.05
CA ILE A 296 -16.18 15.52 6.05
C ILE A 296 -16.87 15.42 7.39
N SER A 297 -16.65 14.32 8.12
CA SER A 297 -17.23 14.13 9.45
C SER A 297 -16.21 13.64 10.46
N THR A 298 -16.43 13.98 11.73
CA THR A 298 -15.59 13.54 12.84
C THR A 298 -16.41 12.81 13.91
N GLY A 299 -15.75 11.99 14.72
CA GLY A 299 -16.40 11.29 15.85
C GLY A 299 -17.06 12.23 16.87
N GLY A 300 -16.57 13.47 16.97
CA GLY A 300 -17.18 14.52 17.77
C GLY A 300 -18.47 15.13 17.19
N GLY A 301 -18.93 14.67 16.02
CA GLY A 301 -20.16 15.13 15.37
C GLY A 301 -20.02 16.41 14.54
N HIS A 302 -18.79 16.86 14.27
CA HIS A 302 -18.57 17.97 13.34
C HIS A 302 -18.76 17.48 11.91
N VAL A 303 -19.43 18.28 11.06
CA VAL A 303 -19.73 17.94 9.67
C VAL A 303 -19.50 19.15 8.77
N ILE A 304 -18.82 18.93 7.64
CA ILE A 304 -18.80 19.83 6.48
C ILE A 304 -19.48 19.07 5.35
N ARG A 305 -20.54 19.62 4.75
CA ARG A 305 -21.28 18.99 3.66
C ARG A 305 -21.47 19.97 2.52
N THR A 306 -21.19 19.51 1.30
CA THR A 306 -21.67 20.11 0.05
C THR A 306 -22.67 19.14 -0.55
N ASP A 307 -23.80 19.65 -1.06
CA ASP A 307 -24.91 18.86 -1.56
C ASP A 307 -25.46 19.53 -2.82
N ASP A 308 -25.06 19.04 -3.98
CA ASP A 308 -25.48 19.61 -5.28
C ASP A 308 -26.94 19.30 -5.60
N LYS A 309 -27.52 18.24 -5.03
CA LYS A 309 -28.92 17.89 -5.25
C LYS A 309 -29.84 18.83 -4.49
N GLY A 310 -29.51 19.12 -3.23
CA GLY A 310 -30.22 20.12 -2.42
C GLY A 310 -29.72 21.55 -2.59
N LYS A 311 -28.78 21.80 -3.52
CA LYS A 311 -28.14 23.11 -3.78
C LYS A 311 -27.69 23.80 -2.49
N ARG A 312 -27.00 23.07 -1.62
CA ARG A 312 -26.73 23.50 -0.24
C ARG A 312 -25.32 23.20 0.22
N MET A 313 -24.78 24.10 1.03
CA MET A 313 -23.53 23.89 1.76
C MET A 313 -23.76 24.12 3.26
N THR A 314 -23.31 23.20 4.10
CA THR A 314 -23.51 23.26 5.55
C THR A 314 -22.22 22.97 6.31
N LEU A 315 -21.93 23.81 7.31
CA LEU A 315 -20.93 23.57 8.36
C LEU A 315 -21.65 23.41 9.69
N LYS A 316 -21.54 22.23 10.30
CA LYS A 316 -22.17 21.90 11.58
C LYS A 316 -21.13 21.51 12.62
N SER A 317 -21.22 22.09 13.82
CA SER A 317 -20.44 21.65 14.97
C SER A 317 -21.14 20.50 15.72
N GLY A 318 -20.35 19.70 16.44
CA GLY A 318 -20.87 18.58 17.23
C GLY A 318 -21.92 18.95 18.28
N LYS A 319 -21.96 20.21 18.72
CA LYS A 319 -22.92 20.71 19.71
C LYS A 319 -24.11 21.47 19.10
N GLY A 320 -24.19 21.55 17.77
CA GLY A 320 -25.35 22.08 17.05
C GLY A 320 -25.23 23.53 16.57
N LEU A 321 -24.04 24.13 16.53
CA LEU A 321 -23.82 25.39 15.79
C LEU A 321 -23.84 25.07 14.30
N ILE A 322 -24.52 25.89 13.50
CA ILE A 322 -24.72 25.66 12.07
C ILE A 322 -24.46 26.95 11.30
N ILE A 323 -23.69 26.84 10.22
CA ILE A 323 -23.64 27.79 9.10
C ILE A 323 -24.18 27.05 7.88
N ASP A 324 -25.08 27.70 7.17
CA ASP A 324 -25.89 27.05 6.16
C ASP A 324 -26.17 28.00 5.00
N LEU A 325 -25.82 27.58 3.79
CA LEU A 325 -26.02 28.30 2.54
C LEU A 325 -26.95 27.44 1.70
N ASP A 326 -28.18 27.91 1.49
CA ASP A 326 -29.26 27.20 0.83
C ASP A 326 -29.69 27.99 -0.42
N ASP A 327 -29.27 27.55 -1.60
CA ASP A 327 -29.58 28.24 -2.85
C ASP A 327 -31.01 27.98 -3.32
N GLU A 328 -31.69 26.91 -2.87
CA GLU A 328 -33.10 26.67 -3.19
C GLU A 328 -34.01 27.70 -2.51
N GLU A 329 -33.71 28.01 -1.25
CA GLU A 329 -34.42 29.04 -0.48
C GLU A 329 -33.81 30.45 -0.64
N GLU A 330 -32.73 30.58 -1.43
CA GLU A 330 -31.93 31.81 -1.58
C GLU A 330 -31.54 32.43 -0.23
N LYS A 331 -31.09 31.57 0.70
CA LYS A 331 -30.99 31.90 2.13
C LYS A 331 -29.66 31.49 2.73
N ILE A 332 -29.08 32.41 3.51
CA ILE A 332 -27.92 32.15 4.37
C ILE A 332 -28.37 32.18 5.83
N VAL A 333 -28.00 31.16 6.62
CA VAL A 333 -28.35 31.06 8.04
C VAL A 333 -27.13 30.75 8.90
N LEU A 334 -26.94 31.54 9.95
CA LEU A 334 -26.06 31.23 11.08
C LEU A 334 -26.95 31.01 12.30
N LYS A 335 -26.91 29.82 12.90
CA LYS A 335 -27.77 29.50 14.03
C LYS A 335 -27.09 28.66 15.10
N ASP A 336 -27.53 28.88 16.33
CA ASP A 336 -27.34 27.98 17.45
C ASP A 336 -28.70 27.42 17.91
N LYS A 337 -28.82 27.01 19.17
CA LYS A 337 -30.07 26.46 19.73
C LYS A 337 -31.13 27.53 20.07
N GLN A 338 -30.76 28.79 20.20
CA GLN A 338 -31.58 29.89 20.72
C GLN A 338 -31.57 31.16 19.85
N SER A 339 -30.59 31.30 18.95
CA SER A 339 -30.37 32.49 18.16
C SER A 339 -30.16 32.14 16.68
N THR A 340 -30.63 33.02 15.81
CA THR A 340 -30.51 32.89 14.35
C THR A 340 -30.21 34.25 13.73
N LEU A 341 -29.20 34.30 12.88
CA LEU A 341 -29.00 35.35 11.89
C LEU A 341 -29.33 34.75 10.52
N SER A 342 -30.28 35.34 9.81
CA SER A 342 -30.61 34.91 8.45
C SER A 342 -30.63 36.08 7.47
N LEU A 343 -30.15 35.82 6.25
CA LEU A 343 -30.24 36.69 5.09
C LEU A 343 -31.00 35.94 3.99
N ASP A 344 -32.05 36.54 3.46
CA ASP A 344 -32.79 36.04 2.30
C ASP A 344 -33.39 37.21 1.50
N LYS A 345 -34.21 36.93 0.48
CA LYS A 345 -34.87 37.95 -0.36
C LYS A 345 -35.74 38.95 0.41
N THR A 346 -36.15 38.65 1.65
CA THR A 346 -36.93 39.55 2.49
C THR A 346 -36.07 40.52 3.30
N GLY A 347 -34.76 40.25 3.39
CA GLY A 347 -33.78 41.09 4.07
C GLY A 347 -32.96 40.32 5.10
N ILE A 348 -32.51 41.04 6.14
CA ILE A 348 -31.70 40.50 7.24
C ILE A 348 -32.56 40.41 8.50
N VAL A 349 -32.57 39.24 9.13
CA VAL A 349 -33.30 39.00 10.39
C VAL A 349 -32.34 38.49 11.46
N LEU A 350 -32.35 39.16 12.61
CA LEU A 350 -31.57 38.82 13.82
C LEU A 350 -32.55 38.46 14.94
N ASN A 351 -32.66 37.18 15.26
CA ASN A 351 -33.48 36.69 16.36
C ASN A 351 -32.58 36.10 17.44
N THR A 352 -32.80 36.46 18.69
CA THR A 352 -32.08 35.88 19.81
C THR A 352 -33.00 35.76 21.03
N GLY A 353 -32.91 34.63 21.73
CA GLY A 353 -33.46 34.52 23.08
C GLY A 353 -32.60 35.19 24.16
N GLY A 354 -31.42 35.68 23.80
CA GLY A 354 -30.46 36.36 24.68
C GLY A 354 -30.43 37.88 24.47
N LYS A 355 -29.31 38.49 24.87
CA LYS A 355 -29.08 39.92 24.72
C LYS A 355 -28.49 40.23 23.34
N LEU A 356 -29.12 41.14 22.60
CA LEU A 356 -28.51 41.78 21.42
C LEU A 356 -27.81 43.08 21.86
N GLN A 357 -26.54 43.28 21.49
CA GLN A 357 -25.77 44.49 21.78
C GLN A 357 -25.10 45.04 20.54
N LEU A 358 -25.20 46.35 20.33
CA LEU A 358 -24.50 47.09 19.28
C LEU A 358 -23.66 48.18 19.96
N ASN A 359 -22.34 48.04 19.94
CA ASN A 359 -21.40 48.98 20.55
C ASN A 359 -20.41 49.45 19.49
N ALA A 360 -20.10 50.74 19.47
CA ALA A 360 -19.05 51.32 18.67
C ALA A 360 -18.38 52.45 19.45
N ASP A 361 -17.05 52.58 19.32
CA ASP A 361 -16.33 53.75 19.84
C ASP A 361 -16.62 55.00 18.98
N GLY A 362 -17.00 54.79 17.72
CA GLY A 362 -17.44 55.81 16.78
C GLY A 362 -18.96 55.94 16.71
N GLU A 363 -19.47 56.19 15.51
CA GLU A 363 -20.89 56.38 15.24
C GLU A 363 -21.60 55.06 14.92
N ILE A 364 -22.84 54.93 15.36
CA ILE A 364 -23.80 53.93 14.88
C ILE A 364 -24.92 54.70 14.18
N GLU A 365 -25.00 54.59 12.86
CA GLU A 365 -26.07 55.19 12.05
C GLU A 365 -27.12 54.12 11.69
N ILE A 366 -28.40 54.43 11.93
CA ILE A 366 -29.53 53.57 11.59
C ILE A 366 -30.51 54.41 10.76
N SER A 367 -30.68 54.04 9.49
CA SER A 367 -31.53 54.75 8.54
C SER A 367 -32.41 53.77 7.76
N GLY A 368 -33.60 54.24 7.38
CA GLY A 368 -34.59 53.45 6.63
C GLY A 368 -35.84 54.28 6.34
N ALA A 369 -36.67 53.84 5.40
CA ALA A 369 -37.93 54.54 5.09
C ALA A 369 -38.89 54.58 6.29
N ASN A 370 -38.91 53.50 7.07
CA ASN A 370 -39.62 53.38 8.33
C ASN A 370 -38.71 52.75 9.39
N LEU A 371 -38.77 53.26 10.62
CA LEU A 371 -38.03 52.73 11.77
C LEU A 371 -39.01 52.47 12.91
N TYR A 372 -39.03 51.25 13.44
CA TYR A 372 -39.91 50.83 14.53
C TYR A 372 -39.07 50.34 15.72
N LEU A 373 -39.41 50.79 16.91
CA LEU A 373 -38.86 50.33 18.17
C LEU A 373 -40.03 49.95 19.09
N GLU A 374 -40.12 48.68 19.43
CA GLU A 374 -41.22 48.15 20.24
C GLU A 374 -40.66 47.26 21.34
N SER A 375 -41.27 47.38 22.52
CA SER A 375 -41.04 46.49 23.65
C SER A 375 -42.40 45.99 24.13
N SER A 376 -42.63 44.68 23.99
CA SER A 376 -43.94 44.06 24.26
C SER A 376 -44.30 44.05 25.75
N SER A 377 -43.31 43.93 26.63
CA SER A 377 -43.52 43.88 28.09
C SER A 377 -42.49 44.65 28.92
N GLY A 378 -41.38 45.07 28.31
CA GLY A 378 -40.30 45.78 28.98
C GLY A 378 -40.32 47.29 28.71
N GLU A 379 -39.19 47.94 29.00
CA GLU A 379 -38.99 49.37 28.74
C GLU A 379 -38.16 49.62 27.47
N ILE A 380 -38.34 50.78 26.87
CA ILE A 380 -37.41 51.35 25.90
C ILE A 380 -36.69 52.50 26.59
N GLY A 381 -35.41 52.31 26.91
CA GLY A 381 -34.56 53.32 27.55
C GLY A 381 -33.71 54.07 26.53
N ILE A 382 -33.77 55.41 26.56
CA ILE A 382 -32.94 56.29 25.73
C ILE A 382 -32.12 57.19 26.64
N LYS A 383 -30.79 57.11 26.54
CA LYS A 383 -29.87 57.94 27.33
C LYS A 383 -28.86 58.60 26.39
N ALA A 384 -28.82 59.93 26.42
CA ALA A 384 -27.82 60.73 25.72
C ALA A 384 -27.10 61.63 26.73
N ALA A 385 -25.77 61.72 26.63
CA ALA A 385 -24.97 62.54 27.56
C ALA A 385 -25.04 64.04 27.26
N GLN A 386 -25.20 64.41 25.99
CA GLN A 386 -25.23 65.82 25.56
C GLN A 386 -26.63 66.26 25.13
N ALA A 387 -27.21 65.62 24.11
CA ALA A 387 -28.51 66.01 23.59
C ALA A 387 -29.26 64.82 22.99
N LEU A 388 -30.58 64.82 23.18
CA LEU A 388 -31.53 64.02 22.41
C LEU A 388 -32.25 64.96 21.44
N LYS A 389 -32.04 64.77 20.14
CA LYS A 389 -32.66 65.62 19.09
C LYS A 389 -33.75 64.82 18.38
N ALA A 390 -34.97 65.34 18.37
CA ALA A 390 -36.09 64.79 17.62
C ALA A 390 -36.64 65.88 16.68
N ALA A 391 -36.68 65.59 15.39
CA ALA A 391 -37.23 66.45 14.37
C ALA A 391 -38.10 65.62 13.43
N ALA A 392 -39.38 65.97 13.34
CA ALA A 392 -40.35 65.32 12.48
C ALA A 392 -41.45 66.33 12.11
N LEU A 393 -42.24 66.04 11.08
CA LEU A 393 -43.45 66.81 10.78
C LEU A 393 -44.46 66.72 11.94
N ASN A 394 -44.61 65.52 12.51
CA ASN A 394 -45.48 65.24 13.65
C ASN A 394 -44.70 64.43 14.71
N ILE A 395 -44.90 64.76 15.98
CA ILE A 395 -44.41 63.96 17.12
C ILE A 395 -45.62 63.68 18.01
N GLU A 396 -45.97 62.41 18.15
CA GLU A 396 -47.09 61.94 18.99
C GLU A 396 -46.54 61.17 20.19
N GLN A 397 -46.95 61.57 21.40
CA GLN A 397 -46.56 60.91 22.64
C GLN A 397 -47.81 60.56 23.43
N LYS A 398 -48.00 59.27 23.71
CA LYS A 398 -49.18 58.75 24.42
C LYS A 398 -48.73 57.85 25.56
N ALA A 399 -49.07 58.24 26.78
CA ALA A 399 -48.85 57.43 27.97
C ALA A 399 -50.18 57.16 28.68
N THR A 400 -50.42 55.92 29.08
CA THR A 400 -51.66 55.52 29.77
C THR A 400 -51.59 55.72 31.28
N ALA A 401 -50.43 55.48 31.89
CA ALA A 401 -50.25 55.62 33.34
C ALA A 401 -49.75 57.00 33.75
N GLY A 402 -48.84 57.60 32.99
CA GLY A 402 -48.33 58.93 33.30
C GLY A 402 -47.24 59.38 32.34
N TYR A 403 -47.14 60.70 32.19
CA TYR A 403 -46.11 61.36 31.40
C TYR A 403 -45.44 62.41 32.28
N LYS A 404 -44.14 62.22 32.57
CA LYS A 404 -43.37 63.07 33.49
C LYS A 404 -42.22 63.73 32.73
N ILE A 405 -42.08 65.03 32.88
CA ILE A 405 -40.93 65.80 32.43
C ILE A 405 -40.25 66.37 33.67
N ASP A 406 -39.01 65.95 33.91
CA ASP A 406 -38.14 66.51 34.95
C ASP A 406 -36.92 67.12 34.26
N ALA A 407 -36.86 68.45 34.24
CA ALA A 407 -35.82 69.21 33.56
C ALA A 407 -35.59 70.54 34.27
N LEU A 408 -34.36 71.06 34.18
CA LEU A 408 -34.03 72.40 34.68
C LEU A 408 -34.84 73.49 33.97
N GLN A 409 -35.15 73.28 32.69
CA GLN A 409 -35.95 74.18 31.87
C GLN A 409 -36.81 73.37 30.90
N VAL A 410 -38.07 73.74 30.79
CA VAL A 410 -38.99 73.24 29.76
C VAL A 410 -39.53 74.45 29.00
N GLU A 411 -39.31 74.49 27.69
CA GLU A 411 -39.80 75.54 26.81
C GLU A 411 -40.73 74.94 25.75
N THR A 412 -41.86 75.58 25.50
CA THR A 412 -42.84 75.13 24.50
C THR A 412 -43.27 76.30 23.64
N ASN A 413 -42.83 76.30 22.39
CA ASN A 413 -43.11 77.36 21.41
C ASN A 413 -43.96 76.82 20.27
N ALA A 414 -45.29 76.92 20.39
CA ALA A 414 -46.21 76.57 19.31
C ALA A 414 -46.59 77.81 18.49
N LYS A 415 -46.51 77.73 17.16
CA LYS A 415 -46.89 78.83 16.25
C LYS A 415 -48.41 79.03 16.14
N THR A 416 -49.19 77.99 16.42
CA THR A 416 -50.64 77.98 16.24
C THR A 416 -51.36 77.94 17.58
N ALA A 417 -51.21 76.86 18.35
CA ALA A 417 -51.85 76.70 19.65
C ALA A 417 -51.11 75.69 20.52
N VAL A 418 -51.23 75.87 21.84
CA VAL A 418 -50.97 74.84 22.84
C VAL A 418 -52.31 74.52 23.51
N LYS A 419 -52.74 73.25 23.50
CA LYS A 419 -53.95 72.78 24.19
C LYS A 419 -53.57 71.82 25.30
N ILE A 420 -54.12 72.05 26.49
CA ILE A 420 -53.91 71.20 27.67
C ILE A 420 -55.29 70.86 28.21
N GLU A 421 -55.64 69.58 28.18
CA GLU A 421 -56.94 69.06 28.60
C GLU A 421 -56.73 67.87 29.53
N GLY A 422 -57.55 67.78 30.57
CA GLY A 422 -57.52 66.69 31.55
C GLY A 422 -58.65 66.82 32.55
N MET A 423 -59.01 65.72 33.21
CA MET A 423 -60.05 65.73 34.26
C MET A 423 -59.70 66.68 35.42
N SER A 424 -58.41 66.85 35.69
CA SER A 424 -57.85 67.87 36.58
C SER A 424 -56.53 68.38 35.99
N THR A 425 -56.30 69.69 36.07
CA THR A 425 -55.04 70.32 35.65
C THR A 425 -54.58 71.26 36.77
N GLU A 426 -53.36 71.06 37.26
CA GLU A 426 -52.74 71.92 38.28
C GLU A 426 -51.48 72.57 37.71
N ILE A 427 -51.35 73.88 37.86
CA ILE A 427 -50.17 74.66 37.46
C ILE A 427 -49.68 75.43 38.68
N LYS A 428 -48.43 75.21 39.07
CA LYS A 428 -47.82 75.82 40.26
C LYS A 428 -46.46 76.42 39.93
N GLY A 429 -46.30 77.71 40.19
CA GLY A 429 -45.02 78.41 40.16
C GLY A 429 -44.59 78.77 41.58
N ASN A 430 -43.34 78.45 41.97
CA ASN A 430 -42.83 78.76 43.32
C ASN A 430 -42.46 80.24 43.48
N VAL A 431 -41.93 80.87 42.42
CA VAL A 431 -41.47 82.26 42.43
C VAL A 431 -42.50 83.17 41.76
N ASN A 432 -42.91 82.81 40.54
CA ASN A 432 -43.92 83.52 39.79
C ASN A 432 -44.70 82.55 38.89
N LEU A 433 -45.89 82.98 38.48
CA LEU A 433 -46.65 82.37 37.39
C LEU A 433 -47.12 83.53 36.51
N LYS A 434 -46.77 83.52 35.22
CA LYS A 434 -47.15 84.56 34.26
C LYS A 434 -47.92 83.94 33.09
N ALA A 435 -49.15 84.37 32.92
CA ALA A 435 -49.97 84.09 31.74
C ALA A 435 -50.35 85.42 31.09
N SER A 436 -50.04 85.59 29.81
CA SER A 436 -50.32 86.83 29.06
C SER A 436 -50.71 86.49 27.63
N ALA A 437 -51.80 87.09 27.15
CA ALA A 437 -52.26 86.95 25.77
C ALA A 437 -52.27 88.32 25.08
N GLY A 438 -51.92 88.35 23.78
CA GLY A 438 -51.84 89.60 23.02
C GLY A 438 -53.19 90.18 22.58
N ALA A 439 -54.20 89.34 22.37
CA ALA A 439 -55.54 89.76 21.94
C ALA A 439 -56.56 89.68 23.08
N SER A 440 -56.76 88.48 23.65
CA SER A 440 -57.68 88.23 24.75
C SER A 440 -57.23 87.01 25.56
N ALA A 441 -57.47 87.04 26.87
CA ALA A 441 -57.33 85.89 27.75
C ALA A 441 -58.67 85.63 28.43
N GLU A 442 -59.11 84.37 28.46
CA GLU A 442 -60.36 83.95 29.08
C GLU A 442 -60.08 82.88 30.14
N ILE A 443 -60.71 83.03 31.31
CA ILE A 443 -60.70 82.04 32.38
C ILE A 443 -62.15 81.81 32.77
N SER A 444 -62.66 80.60 32.53
CA SER A 444 -64.06 80.23 32.72
C SER A 444 -64.20 78.85 33.35
N ALA A 445 -65.17 78.66 34.25
CA ALA A 445 -65.54 77.36 34.80
C ALA A 445 -67.07 77.20 34.79
N GLY A 446 -67.57 75.99 34.51
CA GLY A 446 -69.02 75.71 34.53
C GLY A 446 -69.64 75.72 35.94
N GLY A 447 -68.81 75.68 36.98
CA GLY A 447 -69.19 75.84 38.38
C GLY A 447 -68.67 77.15 38.96
N MET A 448 -67.79 77.07 39.96
CA MET A 448 -67.20 78.22 40.66
C MET A 448 -65.76 78.47 40.20
N THR A 449 -65.45 79.72 39.82
CA THR A 449 -64.08 80.19 39.61
C THR A 449 -63.63 80.93 40.87
N THR A 450 -62.50 80.54 41.47
CA THR A 450 -61.95 81.17 42.68
C THR A 450 -60.57 81.76 42.39
N VAL A 451 -60.43 83.07 42.53
CA VAL A 451 -59.13 83.78 42.46
C VAL A 451 -58.78 84.28 43.85
N LYS A 452 -57.62 83.85 44.39
CA LYS A 452 -57.14 84.23 45.73
C LYS A 452 -55.75 84.84 45.62
N GLY A 453 -55.54 85.99 46.26
CA GLY A 453 -54.26 86.68 46.35
C GLY A 453 -54.33 87.82 47.36
N GLY A 454 -53.18 88.29 47.86
CA GLY A 454 -53.12 89.42 48.80
C GLY A 454 -53.64 90.73 48.18
N ILE A 455 -53.40 90.92 46.88
CA ILE A 455 -53.96 91.98 46.05
C ILE A 455 -54.38 91.36 44.72
N VAL A 456 -55.63 91.58 44.31
CA VAL A 456 -56.14 91.23 42.98
C VAL A 456 -56.53 92.53 42.30
N MET A 457 -55.84 92.87 41.21
CA MET A 457 -56.18 94.04 40.38
C MET A 457 -56.89 93.55 39.12
N ILE A 458 -58.15 93.95 38.95
CA ILE A 458 -58.94 93.78 37.73
C ILE A 458 -59.12 95.19 37.20
N ASN A 459 -58.52 95.50 36.05
CA ASN A 459 -58.65 96.79 35.37
C ASN A 459 -59.59 96.68 34.18
#